data_AF-A0A9N8D5Q5-F1
#
_entry.id   AF-A0A9N8D5Q5-F1
#
_cell.length_a   1.000
_cell.length_b   1.000
_cell.length_c   1.000
_cell.angle_alpha   90.00
_cell.angle_beta   90.00
_cell.angle_gamma   90.00
#
_symmetry.space_group_name_H-M   'P 1'
#
loop_
_entity.id
_entity.type
_entity.pdbx_description
1 polymer ?
#
loop_
_entity_poly.entity_id
_entity_poly.type
_entity_poly.pdbx_seq_one_letter_code
_entity_poly.pdbx_strand_id
1 'polypeptide(L)'
;MDKSRQQFEAWFSVNQNNHLDQLKRDQLGNYFYIVTRTAWEAWQAHESLINNLEPIAWMYPSIGKSDCMVITKSAEESENIEIFFDSHGLPFKVTPLYRLDK
;
A
#
# COMPACT_ATOMS: atom_id res chain seq x y z
N MET A 1 -8.56 15.46 -7.74
CA MET A 1 -7.73 15.17 -6.55
C MET A 1 -6.98 13.88 -6.87
N ASP A 2 -5.65 13.87 -6.74
CA ASP A 2 -4.85 12.67 -7.02
C ASP A 2 -5.19 11.53 -6.06
N LYS A 3 -5.47 10.34 -6.60
CA LYS A 3 -5.81 9.13 -5.82
C LYS A 3 -4.68 8.75 -4.87
N SER A 4 -3.43 8.87 -5.33
CA SER A 4 -2.21 8.68 -4.54
C SER A 4 -2.17 9.62 -3.32
N ARG A 5 -2.57 10.88 -3.49
CA ARG A 5 -2.59 11.87 -2.41
C ARG A 5 -3.64 11.53 -1.35
N GLN A 6 -4.83 11.07 -1.74
CA GLN A 6 -5.84 10.62 -0.78
C GLN A 6 -5.38 9.40 0.02
N GLN A 7 -4.68 8.47 -0.62
CA GLN A 7 -4.12 7.28 0.05
C GLN A 7 -3.04 7.66 1.06
N PHE A 8 -2.17 8.60 0.69
CA PHE A 8 -1.19 9.16 1.62
C PHE A 8 -1.86 9.85 2.82
N GLU A 9 -2.83 10.74 2.59
CA GLU A 9 -3.50 11.47 3.68
C GLU A 9 -4.23 10.53 4.65
N ALA A 10 -4.86 9.46 4.13
CA ALA A 10 -5.48 8.42 4.94
C ALA A 10 -4.44 7.63 5.75
N TRP A 11 -3.34 7.19 5.13
CA TRP A 11 -2.26 6.48 5.82
C TRP A 11 -1.60 7.36 6.89
N PHE A 12 -1.30 8.61 6.57
CA PHE A 12 -0.63 9.55 7.46
C PHE A 12 -1.50 9.83 8.69
N SER A 13 -2.81 10.01 8.51
CA SER A 13 -3.75 10.26 9.62
C SER A 13 -3.88 9.09 10.60
N VAL A 14 -3.68 7.85 10.13
CA VAL A 14 -3.79 6.64 10.97
C VAL A 14 -2.47 6.32 11.67
N ASN A 15 -1.34 6.54 11.00
CA ASN A 15 -0.02 6.08 11.47
C ASN A 15 0.78 7.13 12.23
N GLN A 16 0.50 8.42 11.99
CA GLN A 16 1.03 9.49 12.82
C GLN A 16 -0.06 9.86 13.82
N ASN A 17 0.18 9.63 15.10
CA ASN A 17 -0.67 10.08 16.23
C ASN A 17 -0.74 11.62 16.36
N ASN A 18 -0.57 12.35 15.26
CA ASN A 18 -0.42 13.79 15.22
C ASN A 18 -1.70 14.45 14.70
N HIS A 19 -1.98 15.62 15.28
CA HIS A 19 -3.13 16.45 15.00
C HIS A 19 -3.29 16.75 13.50
N LEU A 20 -4.53 16.63 13.01
CA LEU A 20 -4.98 16.88 11.62
C LEU A 20 -4.47 18.21 11.03
N ASP A 21 -4.07 19.17 11.87
CA ASP A 21 -3.40 20.41 11.48
C ASP A 21 -2.20 20.18 10.56
N GLN A 22 -1.52 19.04 10.68
CA GLN A 22 -0.35 18.71 9.87
C GLN A 22 -0.64 18.50 8.38
N LEU A 23 -1.89 18.20 8.00
CA LEU A 23 -2.31 18.05 6.60
C LEU A 23 -2.66 19.39 5.93
N LYS A 24 -2.46 20.53 6.61
CA LYS A 24 -2.70 21.86 6.03
C LYS A 24 -1.82 22.10 4.81
N ARG A 25 -2.41 22.70 3.77
CA ARG A 25 -1.76 23.00 2.50
C ARG A 25 -1.70 24.50 2.22
N ASP A 26 -0.67 24.89 1.48
CA ASP A 26 -0.58 26.22 0.88
C ASP A 26 -1.45 26.33 -0.39
N GLN A 27 -1.46 27.51 -1.01
CA GLN A 27 -2.21 27.77 -2.24
C GLN A 27 -1.66 27.01 -3.46
N LEU A 28 -0.42 26.52 -3.39
CA LEU A 28 0.24 25.73 -4.42
C LEU A 28 0.01 24.22 -4.23
N GLY A 29 -0.66 23.83 -3.14
CA GLY A 29 -0.99 22.44 -2.81
C GLY A 29 0.13 21.68 -2.10
N ASN A 30 1.17 22.35 -1.59
CA ASN A 30 2.22 21.74 -0.77
C ASN A 30 1.80 21.68 0.69
N TYR A 31 2.25 20.66 1.41
CA TYR A 31 2.04 20.56 2.85
C TYR A 31 2.85 21.62 3.60
N PHE A 32 2.20 22.31 4.53
CA PHE A 32 2.77 23.40 5.30
C PHE A 32 3.85 22.92 6.29
N TYR A 33 3.64 21.72 6.85
CA TYR A 33 4.51 21.13 7.85
C TYR A 33 5.59 20.28 7.20
N ILE A 34 6.83 20.47 7.65
CA ILE A 34 8.01 19.75 7.13
C ILE A 34 7.83 18.24 7.27
N VAL A 35 7.32 17.75 8.41
CA VAL A 35 7.11 16.33 8.67
C VAL A 35 6.19 15.71 7.61
N THR A 36 5.06 16.36 7.32
CA THR A 36 4.09 15.89 6.32
C THR A 36 4.65 16.00 4.91
N ARG A 37 5.39 17.07 4.59
CA ARG A 37 6.02 17.25 3.28
C ARG A 37 7.08 16.17 3.03
N THR A 38 7.96 15.90 3.98
CA THR A 38 8.96 14.84 3.87
C THR A 38 8.33 13.46 3.75
N ALA A 39 7.27 13.19 4.51
CA ALA A 39 6.52 11.94 4.38
C ALA A 39 5.85 11.81 2.99
N TRP A 40 5.32 12.90 2.44
CA TRP A 40 4.74 12.93 1.11
C TRP A 40 5.79 12.69 0.01
N GLU A 41 6.96 13.33 0.11
CA GLU A 41 8.07 13.10 -0.83
C GLU A 41 8.55 11.64 -0.80
N ALA A 42 8.68 11.05 0.39
CA ALA A 42 9.02 9.63 0.54
C ALA A 42 7.94 8.71 -0.04
N TRP A 43 6.66 9.03 0.17
CA TRP A 43 5.52 8.31 -0.42
C TRP A 43 5.58 8.31 -1.96
N GLN A 44 5.82 9.49 -2.55
CA GLN A 44 5.92 9.64 -4.00
C GLN A 44 7.12 8.87 -4.56
N ALA A 45 8.28 8.89 -3.88
CA ALA A 45 9.45 8.11 -4.28
C ALA A 45 9.17 6.60 -4.21
N HIS A 46 8.46 6.14 -3.18
CA HIS A 46 8.04 4.75 -3.04
C HIS A 46 7.05 4.33 -4.13
N GLU A 47 6.05 5.14 -4.43
CA GLU A 47 5.11 4.86 -5.53
C GLU A 47 5.80 4.84 -6.88
N SER A 48 6.76 5.75 -7.11
CA SER A 48 7.57 5.73 -8.33
C SER A 48 8.42 4.46 -8.41
N LEU A 49 8.98 3.99 -7.30
CA LEU A 49 9.73 2.73 -7.26
C LEU A 49 8.82 1.53 -7.58
N ILE A 50 7.67 1.42 -6.91
CA ILE A 50 6.73 0.31 -7.14
C ILE A 50 6.15 0.34 -8.55
N ASN A 51 5.77 1.50 -9.08
CA ASN A 51 5.20 1.60 -10.43
C ASN A 51 6.19 1.19 -11.52
N ASN A 52 7.50 1.20 -11.23
CA ASN A 52 8.54 0.73 -12.14
C ASN A 52 8.92 -0.74 -11.90
N LEU A 53 8.43 -1.37 -10.83
CA LEU A 53 8.69 -2.76 -10.51
C LEU A 53 7.49 -3.62 -10.89
N GLU A 54 7.68 -4.52 -11.85
CA GLU A 54 6.71 -5.58 -12.07
C GLU A 54 6.76 -6.56 -10.88
N PRO A 55 5.61 -6.95 -10.31
CA PRO A 55 5.59 -7.99 -9.30
C PRO A 55 6.16 -9.27 -9.90
N ILE A 56 7.11 -9.90 -9.21
CA ILE A 56 7.71 -11.17 -9.64
C ILE A 56 6.96 -12.38 -9.07
N ALA A 57 6.12 -12.14 -8.07
CA ALA A 57 5.29 -13.14 -7.41
C ALA A 57 4.15 -12.48 -6.62
N TRP A 58 3.17 -13.27 -6.22
CA TRP A 58 2.03 -12.87 -5.40
C TRP A 58 1.83 -13.87 -4.27
N MET A 59 1.64 -13.34 -3.07
CA MET A 59 1.46 -14.13 -1.86
C MET A 59 0.03 -14.02 -1.36
N TYR A 60 -0.57 -15.17 -1.01
CA TYR A 60 -1.97 -15.26 -0.56
C TYR A 60 -2.15 -16.44 0.41
N PRO A 61 -3.17 -16.43 1.28
CA PRO A 61 -3.41 -17.53 2.20
C PRO A 61 -3.96 -18.77 1.49
N SER A 62 -3.49 -19.96 1.89
CA SER A 62 -4.00 -21.24 1.41
C SER A 62 -5.37 -21.55 1.99
N ILE A 63 -6.26 -22.07 1.15
CA ILE A 63 -7.55 -22.61 1.58
C ILE A 63 -7.32 -23.74 2.59
N GLY A 64 -7.99 -23.68 3.74
CA GLY A 64 -8.03 -24.75 4.74
C GLY A 64 -6.93 -24.73 5.81
N LYS A 65 -5.97 -23.81 5.74
CA LYS A 65 -4.98 -23.59 6.82
C LYS A 65 -4.72 -22.09 6.96
N SER A 66 -5.30 -21.49 8.01
CA SER A 66 -5.16 -20.06 8.36
C SER A 66 -3.70 -19.58 8.46
N ASP A 67 -2.76 -20.51 8.63
CA ASP A 67 -1.36 -20.20 8.92
C ASP A 67 -0.42 -20.52 7.74
N CYS A 68 -0.95 -20.85 6.56
CA CYS A 68 -0.15 -21.21 5.40
C CYS A 68 -0.27 -20.15 4.30
N MET A 69 0.80 -19.40 4.05
CA MET A 69 0.91 -18.51 2.89
C MET A 69 1.43 -19.30 1.68
N VAL A 70 0.79 -19.11 0.53
CA VAL A 70 1.19 -19.66 -0.77
C VAL A 70 1.72 -18.53 -1.63
N ILE A 71 2.72 -18.84 -2.45
CA ILE A 71 3.32 -17.90 -3.39
C ILE A 71 3.09 -18.44 -4.80
N THR A 72 2.47 -17.64 -5.67
CA THR A 72 2.42 -17.89 -7.11
C THR A 72 3.31 -16.89 -7.85
N LYS A 73 3.83 -17.29 -9.01
CA LYS A 73 4.54 -16.42 -9.95
C LYS A 73 3.67 -16.06 -11.17
N SER A 74 2.45 -16.57 -11.24
CA SER A 74 1.51 -16.28 -12.33
C SER A 74 0.61 -15.11 -11.94
N ALA A 75 0.64 -14.06 -12.76
CA ALA A 75 -0.25 -12.91 -12.60
C ALA A 75 -1.73 -13.33 -12.76
N GLU A 76 -2.02 -14.20 -13.72
CA GLU A 76 -3.36 -14.71 -13.99
C GLU A 76 -3.90 -15.55 -12.82
N GLU A 77 -3.06 -16.38 -12.20
CA GLU A 77 -3.45 -17.10 -10.99
C GLU A 77 -3.74 -16.11 -9.86
N SER A 78 -2.95 -15.02 -9.74
CA SER A 78 -3.13 -14.04 -8.68
C SER A 78 -4.46 -13.27 -8.76
N GLU A 79 -4.93 -12.97 -9.96
CA GLU A 79 -6.18 -12.23 -10.20
C GLU A 79 -7.43 -13.09 -9.99
N ASN A 80 -7.29 -14.42 -10.11
CA ASN A 80 -8.38 -15.39 -9.96
C ASN A 80 -8.45 -16.02 -8.56
N ILE A 81 -7.60 -15.59 -7.61
CA ILE A 81 -7.73 -16.01 -6.20
C ILE A 81 -9.00 -15.39 -5.62
N GLU A 82 -9.94 -16.24 -5.20
CA GLU A 82 -11.13 -15.80 -4.47
C GLU A 82 -10.72 -14.99 -3.22
N ILE A 83 -11.37 -13.84 -3.01
CA ILE A 83 -11.11 -12.99 -1.84
C ILE A 83 -11.71 -13.68 -0.61
N PHE A 84 -10.86 -14.26 0.22
CA PHE A 84 -11.27 -14.88 1.49
C PHE A 84 -11.35 -13.85 2.60
N PHE A 85 -12.29 -14.02 3.54
CA PHE A 85 -12.37 -13.19 4.73
C PHE A 85 -11.77 -13.92 5.93
N ASP A 86 -11.01 -13.22 6.77
CA ASP A 86 -10.52 -13.76 8.04
C ASP A 86 -11.66 -13.99 9.04
N SER A 87 -11.34 -14.54 10.22
CA SER A 87 -12.31 -14.76 11.31
C SER A 87 -12.98 -13.47 11.81
N HIS A 88 -12.47 -12.30 11.43
CA HIS A 88 -12.99 -10.98 11.76
C HIS A 88 -13.74 -10.33 10.58
N GLY A 89 -13.90 -11.04 9.45
CA GLY A 89 -14.60 -10.52 8.27
C GLY A 89 -13.76 -9.54 7.45
N LEU A 90 -12.44 -9.53 7.59
CA LEU A 90 -11.53 -8.72 6.76
C LEU A 90 -11.04 -9.53 5.56
N PRO A 91 -11.13 -8.99 4.33
CA PRO A 91 -10.65 -9.69 3.16
C PRO A 91 -9.12 -9.85 3.23
N PHE A 92 -8.65 -11.08 3.15
CA PHE A 92 -7.26 -11.39 2.87
C PHE A 92 -6.89 -10.85 1.50
N LYS A 93 -5.92 -9.95 1.50
CA LYS A 93 -5.47 -9.28 0.30
C LYS A 93 -4.27 -10.03 -0.28
N VAL A 94 -4.34 -10.34 -1.58
CA VAL A 94 -3.18 -10.81 -2.34
C VAL A 94 -2.09 -9.73 -2.25
N THR A 95 -0.91 -10.13 -1.78
CA THR A 95 0.22 -9.23 -1.58
C THR A 95 1.25 -9.44 -2.70
N PRO A 96 1.45 -8.44 -3.59
CA PRO A 96 2.49 -8.53 -4.61
C PRO A 96 3.88 -8.48 -3.97
N LEU A 97 4.80 -9.31 -4.47
CA LEU A 97 6.20 -9.37 -4.07
C LEU A 97 7.06 -8.82 -5.20
N TYR A 98 7.96 -7.91 -4.85
CA TYR A 98 8.86 -7.24 -5.78
C TYR A 98 10.30 -7.69 -5.53
N ARG A 99 11.08 -7.85 -6.60
CA ARG A 99 12.52 -8.07 -6.48
C ARG A 99 13.18 -6.71 -6.23
N LEU A 100 13.95 -6.61 -5.14
CA LEU A 100 14.70 -5.40 -4.80
C LEU A 100 16.10 -5.36 -5.43
N ASP A 101 16.51 -6.45 -6.09
CA ASP A 101 17.84 -6.62 -6.67
C ASP A 101 17.86 -6.19 -8.15
N LYS A 102 18.82 -5.34 -8.51
CA LYS A 102 19.39 -5.26 -9.86
C LYS A 102 20.71 -6.02 -9.89
#